data_AF-A0A2Y9RYB6-F1
#
_entry.id   AF-A0A2Y9RYB6-F1
#
_cell.length_a   1.000
_cell.length_b   1.000
_cell.length_c   1.000
_cell.angle_alpha   90.00
_cell.angle_beta   90.00
_cell.angle_gamma   90.00
#
_symmetry.space_group_name_H-M   'P 1'
#
loop_
_entity.id
_entity.type
_entity.pdbx_description
1 polymer ?
#
loop_
_entity_poly.entity_id
_entity_poly.type
_entity_poly.pdbx_seq_one_letter_code
_entity_poly.pdbx_strand_id
1 'polypeptide(L)'
;MAVPAGGAHGSEGARRSGGMAAAAEEPSRGYWDEEEEAEQLVLVELSGIIDSDFLSKCENKCKILGIDTEKPILQMDSYVFAGIFRQLGGRTEKRR
;
A
#
# COMPACT_ATOMS: atom_id res chain seq x y z
N MET A 1 86.78 -16.30 10.11
CA MET A 1 86.18 -17.52 10.70
C MET A 1 84.67 -17.36 10.57
N ALA A 2 84.05 -18.04 9.60
CA ALA A 2 83.60 -19.44 9.63
C ALA A 2 82.13 -19.54 10.13
N VAL A 3 81.23 -19.65 9.14
CA VAL A 3 79.96 -20.40 9.02
C VAL A 3 79.03 -20.53 10.24
N PRO A 4 77.71 -20.26 10.08
CA PRO A 4 76.68 -21.01 10.77
C PRO A 4 76.12 -22.13 9.85
N ALA A 5 76.08 -23.35 10.38
CA ALA A 5 75.43 -24.51 9.77
C ALA A 5 74.28 -25.01 10.64
N GLY A 6 73.20 -25.47 9.99
CA GLY A 6 72.06 -26.17 10.58
C GLY A 6 70.87 -25.22 10.83
N GLY A 7 69.68 -25.37 10.25
CA GLY A 7 69.05 -26.52 9.62
C GLY A 7 67.75 -26.81 10.36
N ALA A 8 66.60 -26.61 9.72
CA ALA A 8 65.35 -27.32 10.01
C ALA A 8 64.33 -26.99 8.93
N HIS A 9 64.02 -28.02 8.13
CA HIS A 9 62.91 -28.07 7.20
C HIS A 9 61.59 -27.97 8.00
N GLY A 10 60.88 -26.85 7.86
CA GLY A 10 59.47 -26.74 8.23
C GLY A 10 58.64 -26.65 6.96
N SER A 11 58.13 -27.78 6.48
CA SER A 11 57.14 -27.80 5.39
C SER A 11 55.76 -27.56 6.00
N GLU A 12 55.28 -26.33 5.96
CA GLU A 12 53.92 -26.00 6.42
C GLU A 12 53.15 -25.23 5.35
N GLY A 13 51.95 -25.73 5.06
CA GLY A 13 50.86 -24.91 4.56
C GLY A 13 50.73 -24.87 3.04
N ALA A 14 50.02 -25.85 2.51
CA ALA A 14 49.24 -25.67 1.29
C ALA A 14 48.33 -24.44 1.46
N ARG A 15 48.71 -23.30 0.87
CA ARG A 15 47.80 -22.17 0.69
C ARG A 15 47.24 -22.26 -0.71
N ARG A 16 46.11 -22.97 -0.81
CA ARG A 16 45.23 -22.98 -1.98
C ARG A 16 44.95 -21.50 -2.33
N SER A 17 45.43 -21.06 -3.50
CA SER A 17 45.10 -19.77 -4.04
C SER A 17 43.58 -19.65 -4.12
N GLY A 18 43.06 -18.59 -3.49
CA GLY A 18 41.63 -18.35 -3.34
C GLY A 18 40.94 -18.37 -4.70
N GLY A 19 39.93 -19.22 -4.82
CA GLY A 19 38.95 -19.12 -5.89
C GLY A 19 38.25 -17.77 -5.75
N MET A 20 38.33 -16.96 -6.80
CA MET A 20 37.59 -15.72 -6.93
C MET A 20 36.11 -16.07 -6.80
N ALA A 21 35.48 -15.62 -5.71
CA ALA A 21 34.05 -15.70 -5.55
C ALA A 21 33.44 -14.92 -6.72
N ALA A 22 32.83 -15.62 -7.66
CA ALA A 22 31.95 -14.97 -8.62
C ALA A 22 30.82 -14.38 -7.79
N ALA A 23 30.84 -13.06 -7.62
CA ALA A 23 29.74 -12.32 -7.07
C ALA A 23 28.52 -12.69 -7.92
N ALA A 24 27.61 -13.48 -7.33
CA ALA A 24 26.27 -13.58 -7.85
C ALA A 24 25.75 -12.13 -7.84
N GLU A 25 25.52 -11.56 -9.01
CA GLU A 25 24.72 -10.35 -9.13
C GLU A 25 23.37 -10.70 -8.51
N GLU A 26 23.20 -10.31 -7.25
CA GLU A 26 21.94 -10.37 -6.53
C GLU A 26 20.89 -9.78 -7.48
N PRO A 27 19.83 -10.55 -7.84
CA PRO A 27 18.85 -10.07 -8.79
C PRO A 27 18.35 -8.75 -8.27
N SER A 28 18.53 -7.68 -9.07
CA SER A 28 18.07 -6.34 -8.76
C SER A 28 16.64 -6.50 -8.27
N ARG A 29 16.49 -6.35 -6.94
CA ARG A 29 15.22 -6.48 -6.25
C ARG A 29 14.46 -5.28 -6.78
N GLY A 30 13.71 -5.49 -7.86
CA GLY A 30 12.86 -4.49 -8.46
C GLY A 30 12.00 -3.98 -7.32
N TYR A 31 12.32 -2.80 -6.82
CA TYR A 31 11.41 -2.01 -6.04
C TYR A 31 10.33 -1.62 -7.04
N TRP A 32 9.37 -2.52 -7.22
CA TRP A 32 8.07 -2.13 -7.68
C TRP A 32 7.54 -1.25 -6.56
N ASP A 33 7.57 0.06 -6.81
CA ASP A 33 6.91 1.06 -5.98
C ASP A 33 5.41 0.76 -6.09
N GLU A 34 4.91 -0.07 -5.19
CA GLU A 34 3.48 -0.27 -4.99
C GLU A 34 2.94 1.04 -4.41
N GLU A 35 2.59 2.00 -5.27
CA GLU A 35 1.87 3.21 -4.86
C GLU A 35 0.59 2.77 -4.12
N GLU A 36 0.55 2.90 -2.80
CA GLU A 36 -0.69 2.73 -2.03
C GLU A 36 -1.69 3.81 -2.47
N GLU A 37 -2.74 3.42 -3.18
CA GLU A 37 -3.83 4.32 -3.56
C GLU A 37 -4.52 4.86 -2.30
N ALA A 38 -4.63 6.19 -2.19
CA ALA A 38 -5.30 6.82 -1.05
C ALA A 38 -6.82 6.64 -1.16
N GLU A 39 -7.43 5.90 -0.23
CA GLU A 39 -8.88 5.73 -0.13
C GLU A 39 -9.56 6.99 0.46
N GLN A 40 -10.66 7.44 -0.16
CA GLN A 40 -11.47 8.55 0.34
C GLN A 40 -12.86 8.07 0.78
N LEU A 41 -13.23 8.37 2.02
CA LEU A 41 -14.56 8.07 2.57
C LEU A 41 -15.47 9.30 2.51
N VAL A 42 -16.72 9.11 2.08
CA VAL A 42 -17.75 10.16 2.01
C VAL A 42 -19.00 9.68 2.72
N LEU A 43 -19.60 10.54 3.55
CA LEU A 43 -20.90 10.30 4.17
C LEU A 43 -22.00 10.91 3.32
N VAL A 44 -23.05 10.13 3.04
CA VAL A 44 -24.23 10.57 2.31
C VAL A 44 -25.42 10.67 3.26
N GLU A 45 -26.03 11.85 3.33
CA GLU A 45 -27.29 12.08 4.02
C GLU A 45 -28.43 12.10 2.99
N LEU A 46 -29.42 11.23 3.15
CA LEU A 46 -30.61 11.21 2.31
C LEU A 46 -31.74 11.96 3.03
N SER A 47 -32.32 12.95 2.37
CA SER A 47 -33.45 13.72 2.86
C SER A 47 -34.68 13.51 1.99
N GLY A 48 -35.85 13.32 2.60
CA GLY A 48 -37.11 13.13 1.89
C GLY A 48 -37.99 12.07 2.55
N ILE A 49 -39.09 11.72 1.88
CA ILE A 49 -39.95 10.60 2.28
C ILE A 49 -39.49 9.39 1.46
N ILE A 50 -39.08 8.33 2.16
CA ILE A 50 -38.61 7.08 1.55
C ILE A 50 -39.44 5.95 2.16
N ASP A 51 -39.95 5.07 1.31
CA ASP A 51 -40.66 3.88 1.78
C ASP A 51 -39.72 2.99 2.61
N SER A 52 -40.14 2.55 3.78
CA SER A 52 -39.34 1.66 4.64
C SER A 52 -38.98 0.35 3.94
N ASP A 53 -39.87 -0.12 3.07
CA ASP A 53 -39.68 -1.30 2.23
C ASP A 53 -38.52 -1.13 1.25
N PHE A 54 -38.24 0.09 0.83
CA PHE A 54 -37.15 0.40 -0.09
C PHE A 54 -35.80 0.19 0.58
N LEU A 55 -35.64 0.68 1.81
CA LEU A 55 -34.40 0.53 2.58
C LEU A 55 -34.11 -0.94 2.94
N SER A 56 -35.16 -1.74 3.14
CA SER A 56 -35.00 -3.16 3.50
C SER A 56 -34.74 -4.09 2.31
N LYS A 57 -35.22 -3.72 1.12
CA LYS A 57 -35.05 -4.53 -0.11
C LYS A 57 -33.89 -4.07 -0.99
N CYS A 58 -33.34 -2.88 -0.74
CA CYS A 58 -32.19 -2.40 -1.48
C CYS A 58 -30.99 -3.33 -1.27
N GLU A 59 -30.36 -3.82 -2.33
CA GLU A 59 -29.16 -4.68 -2.26
C GLU A 59 -27.90 -3.96 -1.78
N ASN A 60 -28.03 -2.81 -1.11
CA ASN A 60 -26.92 -1.92 -0.72
C ASN A 60 -26.04 -1.47 -1.89
N LYS A 61 -26.56 -1.56 -3.13
CA LYS A 61 -25.87 -1.11 -4.34
C LYS A 61 -26.39 0.26 -4.73
N CYS A 62 -25.48 1.17 -5.00
CA CYS A 62 -25.78 2.48 -5.57
C CYS A 62 -24.79 2.80 -6.68
N LYS A 63 -25.16 3.77 -7.52
CA LYS A 63 -24.30 4.35 -8.54
C LYS A 63 -24.20 5.84 -8.28
N ILE A 64 -23.00 6.37 -8.37
CA ILE A 64 -22.75 7.81 -8.29
C ILE A 64 -22.25 8.28 -9.66
N LEU A 65 -22.83 9.36 -10.15
CA LEU A 65 -22.40 10.04 -11.37
C LEU A 65 -21.99 11.47 -11.03
N GLY A 66 -20.82 11.88 -11.53
CA GLY A 66 -20.30 13.24 -11.34
C GLY A 66 -19.90 13.55 -9.90
N ILE A 67 -19.19 12.65 -9.23
CA ILE A 67 -18.64 12.86 -7.87
C ILE A 67 -17.69 14.08 -7.81
N ASP A 68 -17.10 14.40 -8.94
CA ASP A 68 -16.21 15.52 -9.23
C ASP A 68 -16.94 16.81 -9.61
N THR A 69 -18.28 16.80 -9.58
CA THR A 69 -19.11 17.96 -9.91
C THR A 69 -19.77 18.55 -8.67
N GLU A 70 -20.23 19.79 -8.72
CA GLU A 70 -20.94 20.43 -7.59
C GLU A 70 -22.27 19.74 -7.23
N LYS A 71 -22.86 18.99 -8.17
CA LYS A 71 -24.18 18.36 -8.06
C LYS A 71 -24.11 16.88 -8.45
N PRO A 72 -23.48 16.03 -7.62
CA PRO A 72 -23.41 14.60 -7.90
C PRO A 72 -24.82 13.99 -7.93
N ILE A 73 -25.01 12.99 -8.78
CA ILE A 73 -26.25 12.23 -8.86
C ILE A 73 -26.03 10.86 -8.24
N LEU A 74 -26.87 10.51 -7.26
CA LEU A 74 -26.90 9.18 -6.64
C LEU A 74 -28.13 8.44 -7.14
N GLN A 75 -27.92 7.29 -7.78
CA GLN A 75 -28.98 6.34 -8.08
C GLN A 75 -28.91 5.19 -7.08
N MET A 76 -30.03 4.95 -6.41
CA MET A 76 -30.22 3.77 -5.57
C MET A 76 -31.47 3.07 -6.10
N ASP A 77 -31.27 1.89 -6.69
CA ASP A 77 -32.33 1.13 -7.39
C ASP A 77 -33.12 2.02 -8.38
N SER A 78 -34.41 2.28 -8.14
CA SER A 78 -35.28 3.10 -8.99
C SER A 78 -35.33 4.59 -8.61
N TYR A 79 -34.71 4.98 -7.49
CA TYR A 79 -34.68 6.36 -7.00
C TYR A 79 -33.41 7.08 -7.44
N VAL A 80 -33.56 8.37 -7.78
CA VAL A 80 -32.47 9.25 -8.20
C VAL A 80 -32.46 10.49 -7.32
N PHE A 81 -31.31 10.79 -6.73
CA PHE A 81 -31.09 11.92 -5.84
C PHE A 81 -30.04 12.87 -6.43
N ALA A 82 -30.30 14.17 -6.36
CA ALA A 82 -29.30 15.20 -6.66
C ALA A 82 -28.69 15.70 -5.35
N GLY A 83 -27.38 15.53 -5.21
CA GLY A 83 -26.63 15.86 -4.00
C GLY A 83 -25.98 17.24 -4.04
N ILE A 84 -25.44 17.63 -2.89
CA ILE A 84 -24.50 18.74 -2.71
C ILE A 84 -23.40 18.28 -1.77
N PHE A 85 -22.17 18.74 -1.98
CA PHE A 85 -21.09 18.50 -1.04
C PHE A 85 -21.19 19.45 0.15
N ARG A 86 -21.09 18.89 1.35
CA ARG A 86 -21.00 19.65 2.61
C ARG A 86 -19.75 19.23 3.34
N GLN A 87 -18.99 20.22 3.80
CA GLN A 87 -17.84 19.96 4.64
C GLN A 87 -18.34 19.52 6.03
N LEU A 88 -18.07 18.26 6.38
CA LEU A 88 -18.29 17.78 7.74
C LEU A 88 -17.16 18.31 8.62
N GLY A 89 -17.50 19.17 9.57
CA GLY A 89 -16.54 19.71 10.53
C GLY A 89 -16.10 18.62 11.51
N GLY A 90 -14.98 17.96 11.21
CA GLY A 90 -14.43 16.90 12.06
C GLY A 90 -13.23 17.34 12.88
N ARG A 91 -13.37 17.39 14.21
CA ARG A 91 -12.41 16.76 15.14
C ARG A 91 -13.07 16.46 16.48
N THR A 92 -13.54 15.23 16.68
CA THR A 92 -13.78 14.70 18.03
C THR A 92 -12.72 13.66 18.34
N GLU A 93 -11.52 14.12 18.67
CA GLU A 93 -10.63 13.34 19.51
C GLU A 93 -10.83 13.83 20.95
N LYS A 94 -11.71 13.14 21.69
CA LYS A 94 -11.74 13.27 23.15
C LYS A 94 -11.17 11.97 23.73
N ARG A 95 -9.84 11.88 23.75
CA ARG A 95 -9.14 10.91 24.60
C ARG A 95 -9.37 11.31 26.05
N ARG A 96 -10.09 10.51 26.83
CA ARG A 96 -9.91 10.35 28.27
C ARG A 96 -10.25 8.91 28.66
#